data_AF-Q2C3I6-F1
#
_entry.id   AF-Q2C3I6-F1
#
_cell.length_a   1.000
_cell.length_b   1.000
_cell.length_c   1.000
_cell.angle_alpha   90.00
_cell.angle_beta   90.00
_cell.angle_gamma   90.00
#
_symmetry.space_group_name_H-M   'P 1'
#
loop_
_entity.id
_entity.type
_entity.pdbx_description
1 polymer ?
#
loop_
_entity_poly.entity_id
_entity_poly.type
_entity_poly.pdbx_seq_one_letter_code
_entity_poly.pdbx_strand_id
1 'polypeptide(L)'
;MNYKHLSIKSKLIIAITMAVIASTTLVSVLSQNQVRTAITNRILDLELPAILLQIRNNVEKEVIQLQSAAEQLANNSYVVDSVLDNKAPQDKTRLVQELQNIKNQYNLLDVSIADRNNGDYWNQNGFLRQLTPQQDSWFFDAVRSNQARSLSIFRENNGEVKLFFNYQQSNGDTLAGLSKSLDEMANFISQFKIKQTGFVYLVDSKGTVKIHRDNKKMLNHNSISTLFDSNIASKLLNKQSFSVV
;
A
#
# COMPACT_ATOMS: atom_id res chain seq x y z
N MET A 1 -23.50 61.45 -2.97
CA MET A 1 -23.77 62.32 -1.80
C MET A 1 -22.83 63.52 -1.85
N ASN A 2 -23.35 64.74 -1.88
CA ASN A 2 -22.56 65.94 -2.18
C ASN A 2 -21.81 66.43 -0.91
N TYR A 3 -20.51 66.11 -0.78
CA TYR A 3 -19.66 66.37 0.40
C TYR A 3 -19.61 67.85 0.84
N LYS A 4 -20.02 68.77 -0.02
CA LYS A 4 -19.97 70.22 0.23
C LYS A 4 -20.97 70.70 1.30
N HIS A 5 -22.04 69.96 1.59
CA HIS A 5 -23.10 70.38 2.54
C HIS A 5 -23.02 69.72 3.93
N LEU A 6 -21.97 68.97 4.25
CA LEU A 6 -21.81 68.31 5.54
C LEU A 6 -21.21 69.24 6.62
N SER A 7 -21.74 69.15 7.85
CA SER A 7 -21.15 69.79 9.04
C SER A 7 -19.70 69.31 9.25
N ILE A 8 -18.84 70.18 9.81
CA ILE A 8 -17.44 69.87 10.14
C ILE A 8 -17.35 68.61 11.01
N LYS A 9 -18.28 68.43 11.96
CA LYS A 9 -18.36 67.23 12.81
C LYS A 9 -18.55 65.95 11.98
N SER A 10 -19.46 65.95 11.01
CA SER A 10 -19.70 64.80 10.14
C SER A 10 -18.50 64.49 9.23
N LYS A 11 -17.81 65.51 8.73
CA LYS A 11 -16.58 65.32 7.92
C LYS A 11 -15.47 64.66 8.73
N LEU A 12 -15.28 65.08 9.99
CA LEU A 12 -14.30 64.49 10.92
C LEU A 12 -14.63 63.03 11.24
N ILE A 13 -15.89 62.72 11.54
CA ILE A 13 -16.33 61.34 11.82
C ILE A 13 -16.07 60.45 10.60
N ILE A 14 -16.48 60.88 9.40
CA ILE A 14 -16.28 60.11 8.16
C ILE A 14 -14.78 59.88 7.91
N ALA A 15 -13.93 60.90 8.09
CA ALA A 15 -12.49 60.76 7.91
C ALA A 15 -11.87 59.75 8.89
N ILE A 16 -12.24 59.81 10.18
CA ILE A 16 -11.74 58.87 11.20
C ILE A 16 -12.24 57.45 10.91
N THR A 17 -13.52 57.28 10.59
CA THR A 17 -14.08 55.96 10.25
C THR A 17 -13.41 55.37 9.01
N MET A 18 -13.20 56.17 7.96
CA MET A 18 -12.49 55.71 6.75
C MET A 18 -11.05 55.33 7.06
N ALA A 19 -10.34 56.11 7.87
CA ALA A 19 -8.98 55.80 8.29
C ALA A 19 -8.90 54.46 9.05
N VAL A 20 -9.84 54.22 9.97
CA VAL A 20 -9.92 52.96 10.75
C VAL A 20 -10.28 51.77 9.85
N ILE A 21 -11.23 51.92 8.92
CA ILE A 21 -11.60 50.85 7.99
C ILE A 21 -10.41 50.53 7.07
N ALA A 22 -9.73 51.54 6.55
CA ALA A 22 -8.57 51.36 5.68
C ALA A 22 -7.43 50.64 6.42
N SER A 23 -7.09 51.06 7.65
CA SER A 23 -6.03 50.43 8.44
C SER A 23 -6.40 48.99 8.82
N THR A 24 -7.64 48.74 9.25
CA THR A 24 -8.11 47.41 9.62
C THR A 24 -8.15 46.47 8.41
N THR A 25 -8.60 46.96 7.25
CA THR A 25 -8.63 46.18 6.01
C THR A 25 -7.22 45.80 5.57
N LEU A 26 -6.27 46.74 5.62
CA LEU A 26 -4.88 46.47 5.28
C LEU A 26 -4.27 45.40 6.19
N VAL A 27 -4.42 45.54 7.52
CA VAL A 27 -3.92 44.55 8.48
C VAL A 27 -4.61 43.20 8.27
N SER A 28 -5.92 43.18 8.03
CA SER A 28 -6.69 41.96 7.76
C SER A 28 -6.16 41.21 6.54
N VAL A 29 -5.91 41.91 5.43
CA VAL A 29 -5.38 41.30 4.20
C VAL A 29 -3.97 40.74 4.44
N LEU A 30 -3.09 41.48 5.11
CA LEU A 30 -1.73 41.02 5.42
C LEU A 30 -1.75 39.80 6.35
N SER A 31 -2.56 39.86 7.42
CA SER A 31 -2.74 38.75 8.37
C SER A 31 -3.30 37.51 7.68
N GLN A 32 -4.31 37.67 6.82
CA GLN A 32 -4.93 36.55 6.10
C GLN A 32 -3.92 35.83 5.20
N ASN A 33 -3.00 36.56 4.56
CA ASN A 33 -1.95 35.98 3.72
C ASN A 33 -0.89 35.25 4.56
N GLN A 34 -0.49 35.82 5.70
CA GLN A 34 0.45 35.18 6.63
C GLN A 34 -0.13 33.90 7.21
N VAL A 35 -1.38 33.93 7.68
CA VAL A 35 -2.09 32.76 8.21
C VAL A 35 -2.21 31.67 7.15
N ARG A 36 -2.58 32.03 5.91
CA ARG A 36 -2.64 31.05 4.80
C ARG A 36 -1.30 30.40 4.57
N THR A 37 -0.24 31.19 4.46
CA THR A 37 1.12 30.67 4.22
C THR A 37 1.58 29.76 5.36
N ALA A 38 1.39 30.18 6.62
CA ALA A 38 1.77 29.39 7.78
C ALA A 38 0.99 28.06 7.85
N ILE A 39 -0.31 28.07 7.57
CA ILE A 39 -1.14 26.86 7.53
C ILE A 39 -0.70 25.95 6.37
N THR A 40 -0.49 26.51 5.18
CA THR A 40 -0.05 25.74 4.01
C THR A 40 1.30 25.06 4.28
N ASN A 41 2.29 25.80 4.79
CA ASN A 41 3.61 25.24 5.10
C ASN A 41 3.50 24.17 6.19
N ARG A 42 2.70 24.39 7.24
CA ARG A 42 2.47 23.35 8.26
C ARG A 42 1.86 22.08 7.67
N ILE A 43 0.90 22.22 6.76
CA ILE A 43 0.25 21.07 6.13
C ILE A 43 1.23 20.33 5.20
N LEU A 44 1.94 21.06 4.34
CA LEU A 44 2.82 20.48 3.32
C LEU A 44 4.12 19.93 3.92
N ASP A 45 4.72 20.62 4.89
CA ASP A 45 6.05 20.32 5.39
C ASP A 45 6.02 19.44 6.66
N LEU A 46 4.88 19.38 7.37
CA LEU A 46 4.76 18.64 8.64
C LEU A 46 3.60 17.63 8.63
N GLU A 47 2.35 18.07 8.44
CA GLU A 47 1.19 17.17 8.60
C GLU A 47 1.16 16.05 7.54
N LEU A 48 1.25 16.40 6.25
CA LEU A 48 1.18 15.41 5.17
C LEU A 48 2.35 14.41 5.19
N PRO A 49 3.62 14.82 5.35
CA PRO A 49 4.73 13.88 5.49
C PRO A 49 4.54 12.94 6.68
N ALA A 50 4.09 13.44 7.83
CA ALA A 50 3.86 12.63 9.02
C ALA A 50 2.75 11.61 8.81
N ILE A 51 1.63 12.03 8.20
CA ILE A 51 0.53 11.13 7.84
C ILE A 51 1.02 10.06 6.86
N LEU A 52 1.75 10.44 5.80
CA LEU A 52 2.25 9.49 4.81
C LEU A 52 3.25 8.50 5.42
N LEU A 53 4.13 8.96 6.31
CA LEU A 53 5.07 8.10 7.04
C LEU A 53 4.33 7.11 7.93
N GLN A 54 3.28 7.55 8.64
CA GLN A 54 2.45 6.66 9.45
C GLN A 54 1.77 5.59 8.59
N ILE A 55 1.20 5.99 7.44
CA ILE A 55 0.58 5.05 6.51
C ILE A 55 1.59 4.04 6.00
N ARG A 56 2.77 4.51 5.55
CA ARG A 56 3.87 3.64 5.11
C ARG A 56 4.22 2.63 6.18
N ASN A 57 4.45 3.08 7.42
CA ASN A 57 4.86 2.19 8.51
C ASN A 57 3.79 1.14 8.84
N ASN A 58 2.50 1.50 8.75
CA ASN A 58 1.42 0.55 8.96
C ASN A 58 1.35 -0.51 7.85
N VAL A 59 1.50 -0.10 6.58
CA VAL A 59 1.57 -1.03 5.44
C VAL A 59 2.80 -1.92 5.54
N GLU A 60 3.96 -1.33 5.83
CA GLU A 60 5.24 -2.03 5.95
C GLU A 60 5.20 -3.05 7.11
N LYS A 61 4.58 -2.70 8.24
CA LYS A 61 4.37 -3.62 9.36
C LYS A 61 3.54 -4.85 8.95
N GLU A 62 2.43 -4.65 8.24
CA GLU A 62 1.58 -5.76 7.78
C GLU A 62 2.35 -6.68 6.80
N VAL A 63 3.09 -6.08 5.86
CA VAL A 63 3.93 -6.83 4.91
C VAL A 63 4.99 -7.64 5.64
N ILE A 64 5.71 -7.03 6.57
CA ILE A 64 6.77 -7.70 7.36
C ILE A 64 6.18 -8.84 8.17
N GLN A 65 5.04 -8.64 8.84
CA GLN A 65 4.39 -9.69 9.64
C GLN A 65 4.09 -10.93 8.81
N LEU A 66 3.51 -10.76 7.62
CA LEU A 66 3.18 -11.88 6.74
C LEU A 66 4.42 -12.50 6.10
N GLN A 67 5.42 -11.71 5.71
CA GLN A 67 6.68 -12.26 5.22
C GLN A 67 7.43 -13.06 6.28
N SER A 68 7.43 -12.61 7.54
CA SER A 68 8.02 -13.34 8.65
C SER A 68 7.27 -14.64 8.95
N ALA A 69 5.94 -14.66 8.82
CA ALA A 69 5.15 -15.88 8.95
C ALA A 69 5.45 -16.88 7.81
N ALA A 70 5.58 -16.40 6.56
CA ALA A 70 5.96 -17.23 5.42
C ALA A 70 7.38 -17.79 5.61
N GLU A 71 8.31 -16.97 6.10
CA GLU A 71 9.67 -17.38 6.44
C GLU A 71 9.70 -18.43 7.54
N GLN A 72 8.92 -18.26 8.60
CA GLN A 72 8.81 -19.24 9.67
C GLN A 72 8.27 -20.57 9.15
N LEU A 73 7.23 -20.53 8.30
CA LEU A 73 6.65 -21.72 7.69
C LEU A 73 7.67 -22.46 6.81
N ALA A 74 8.36 -21.74 5.92
CA ALA A 74 9.35 -22.32 5.03
C ALA A 74 10.54 -22.94 5.77
N ASN A 75 10.95 -22.36 6.90
CA ASN A 75 12.08 -22.84 7.70
C ASN A 75 11.67 -23.81 8.83
N ASN A 76 10.38 -24.11 9.00
CA ASN A 76 9.94 -25.05 10.02
C ASN A 76 10.41 -26.46 9.65
N SER A 77 11.27 -27.07 10.46
CA SER A 77 11.90 -28.37 10.16
C SER A 77 10.86 -29.47 9.91
N TYR A 78 9.78 -29.50 10.69
CA TYR A 78 8.70 -30.47 10.47
C TYR A 78 8.02 -30.27 9.10
N VAL A 79 7.83 -29.02 8.69
CA VAL A 79 7.20 -28.69 7.40
C VAL A 79 8.13 -29.06 6.26
N VAL A 80 9.42 -28.71 6.35
CA VAL A 80 10.45 -29.09 5.39
C VAL A 80 10.49 -30.61 5.24
N ASP A 81 10.65 -31.35 6.34
CA ASP A 81 10.70 -32.81 6.33
C ASP A 81 9.42 -33.40 5.73
N SER A 82 8.25 -32.86 6.11
CA SER A 82 6.96 -33.34 5.60
C SER A 82 6.77 -33.09 4.11
N VAL A 83 7.27 -31.96 3.59
CA VAL A 83 7.19 -31.60 2.17
C VAL A 83 8.11 -32.51 1.35
N LEU A 84 9.36 -32.69 1.80
CA LEU A 84 10.39 -33.47 1.10
C LEU A 84 10.23 -35.00 1.25
N ASP A 85 9.41 -35.47 2.19
CA ASP A 85 9.12 -36.89 2.36
C ASP A 85 8.31 -37.46 1.18
N ASN A 86 8.67 -38.66 0.75
CA ASN A 86 8.00 -39.44 -0.30
C ASN A 86 6.73 -40.16 0.16
N LYS A 87 6.31 -39.99 1.43
CA LYS A 87 5.01 -40.48 1.91
C LYS A 87 3.86 -40.00 1.03
N ALA A 88 2.82 -40.83 0.92
CA ALA A 88 1.66 -40.49 0.13
C ALA A 88 1.02 -39.19 0.66
N PRO A 89 0.50 -38.32 -0.20
CA PRO A 89 -0.11 -37.05 0.22
C PRO A 89 -1.17 -37.18 1.33
N GLN A 90 -1.90 -38.29 1.31
CA GLN A 90 -2.97 -38.63 2.26
C GLN A 90 -2.44 -38.79 3.70
N ASP A 91 -1.17 -39.13 3.85
CA ASP A 91 -0.51 -39.37 5.14
C ASP A 91 0.02 -38.07 5.77
N LYS A 92 0.00 -36.94 5.04
CA LYS A 92 0.55 -35.65 5.47
C LYS A 92 -0.49 -34.79 6.23
N THR A 93 -1.36 -35.39 7.03
CA THR A 93 -2.48 -34.70 7.72
C THR A 93 -2.02 -33.60 8.67
N ARG A 94 -0.91 -33.80 9.40
CA ARG A 94 -0.33 -32.80 10.30
C ARG A 94 0.22 -31.58 9.56
N LEU A 95 0.75 -31.75 8.35
CA LEU A 95 1.17 -30.63 7.50
C LEU A 95 -0.05 -29.78 7.16
N VAL A 96 -1.13 -30.41 6.69
CA VAL A 96 -2.37 -29.71 6.35
C VAL A 96 -2.93 -28.95 7.56
N GLN A 97 -2.95 -29.57 8.74
CA GLN A 97 -3.38 -28.92 9.98
C GLN A 97 -2.52 -27.69 10.31
N GLU A 98 -1.21 -27.76 10.12
CA GLU A 98 -0.31 -26.62 10.36
C GLU A 98 -0.61 -25.46 9.40
N LEU A 99 -0.82 -25.75 8.11
CA LEU A 99 -1.21 -24.74 7.13
C LEU A 99 -2.56 -24.10 7.48
N GLN A 100 -3.53 -24.89 7.98
CA GLN A 100 -4.81 -24.39 8.49
C GLN A 100 -4.66 -23.52 9.74
N ASN A 101 -3.78 -23.89 10.68
CA ASN A 101 -3.52 -23.11 11.88
C ASN A 101 -2.98 -21.71 11.52
N ILE A 102 -2.00 -21.65 10.62
CA ILE A 102 -1.43 -20.39 10.12
C ILE A 102 -2.50 -19.58 9.38
N LYS A 103 -3.32 -20.23 8.54
CA LYS A 103 -4.41 -19.56 7.82
C LYS A 103 -5.35 -18.86 8.78
N ASN A 104 -5.75 -19.53 9.84
CA ASN A 104 -6.66 -18.99 10.85
C ASN A 104 -5.98 -17.91 11.72
N GLN A 105 -4.72 -18.11 12.11
CA GLN A 105 -3.96 -17.17 12.94
C GLN A 105 -3.83 -15.79 12.29
N TYR A 106 -3.60 -15.75 10.97
CA TYR A 106 -3.36 -14.50 10.23
C TYR A 106 -4.56 -14.06 9.37
N ASN A 107 -5.69 -14.75 9.45
CA ASN A 107 -6.89 -14.53 8.64
C ASN A 107 -6.57 -14.45 7.13
N LEU A 108 -6.01 -15.54 6.60
CA LEU A 108 -5.50 -15.63 5.22
C LEU A 108 -6.50 -16.30 4.29
N LEU A 109 -6.41 -15.99 3.00
CA LEU A 109 -7.13 -16.72 1.95
C LEU A 109 -6.44 -18.06 1.66
N ASP A 110 -5.11 -18.06 1.54
CA ASP A 110 -4.34 -19.27 1.32
C ASP A 110 -3.07 -19.28 2.17
N VAL A 111 -2.67 -20.49 2.53
CA VAL A 111 -1.37 -20.81 3.10
C VAL A 111 -0.85 -22.00 2.32
N SER A 112 0.27 -21.83 1.67
CA SER A 112 0.85 -22.83 0.81
C SER A 112 2.34 -23.01 1.04
N ILE A 113 2.80 -24.21 0.70
CA ILE A 113 4.20 -24.62 0.76
C ILE A 113 4.49 -25.46 -0.49
N ALA A 114 5.64 -25.22 -1.10
CA ALA A 114 6.07 -25.91 -2.30
C ALA A 114 7.45 -26.54 -2.08
N ASP A 115 7.68 -27.70 -2.67
CA ASP A 115 9.01 -28.25 -2.90
C ASP A 115 9.62 -27.55 -4.14
N ARG A 116 10.77 -26.90 -3.95
CA ARG A 116 11.50 -26.14 -4.98
C ARG A 116 12.14 -27.02 -6.05
N ASN A 117 12.38 -28.29 -5.75
CA ASN A 117 13.06 -29.23 -6.62
C ASN A 117 12.10 -29.90 -7.60
N ASN A 118 10.98 -30.39 -7.09
CA ASN A 118 10.01 -31.15 -7.90
C ASN A 118 8.72 -30.38 -8.22
N GLY A 119 8.48 -29.24 -7.56
CA GLY A 119 7.29 -28.41 -7.76
C GLY A 119 6.03 -28.93 -7.07
N ASP A 120 6.10 -29.94 -6.22
CA ASP A 120 4.95 -30.39 -5.44
C ASP A 120 4.44 -29.24 -4.57
N TYR A 121 3.12 -29.05 -4.58
CA TYR A 121 2.51 -27.88 -3.99
C TYR A 121 1.32 -28.27 -3.12
N TRP A 122 1.40 -27.85 -1.86
CA TRP A 122 0.39 -28.08 -0.84
C TRP A 122 -0.23 -26.77 -0.41
N ASN A 123 -1.48 -26.83 0.00
CA ASN A 123 -2.16 -25.74 0.70
C ASN A 123 -2.93 -26.26 1.92
N GLN A 124 -3.67 -25.38 2.58
CA GLN A 124 -4.53 -25.70 3.73
C GLN A 124 -5.57 -26.81 3.50
N ASN A 125 -5.79 -27.24 2.25
CA ASN A 125 -6.74 -28.30 1.88
C ASN A 125 -6.05 -29.63 1.53
N GLY A 126 -4.72 -29.69 1.53
CA GLY A 126 -3.95 -30.88 1.14
C GLY A 126 -2.98 -30.62 0.01
N PHE A 127 -2.51 -31.72 -0.59
CA PHE A 127 -1.77 -31.66 -1.84
C PHE A 127 -2.67 -31.13 -2.94
N LEU A 128 -2.23 -30.05 -3.59
CA LEU A 128 -3.01 -29.40 -4.63
C LEU A 128 -2.66 -30.01 -5.99
N ARG A 129 -1.38 -30.00 -6.35
CA ARG A 129 -0.81 -30.52 -7.60
C ARG A 129 0.70 -30.33 -7.63
N GLN A 130 1.33 -30.88 -8.65
CA GLN A 130 2.69 -30.52 -9.04
C GLN A 130 2.66 -29.30 -9.98
N LEU A 131 3.52 -28.33 -9.72
CA LEU A 131 3.68 -27.11 -10.51
C LEU A 131 4.53 -27.38 -11.76
N THR A 132 4.18 -26.73 -12.87
CA THR A 132 4.89 -26.90 -14.15
C THR A 132 5.37 -25.57 -14.72
N PRO A 133 6.54 -25.50 -15.38
CA PRO A 133 7.05 -24.23 -15.93
C PRO A 133 6.10 -23.56 -16.92
N GLN A 134 5.25 -24.34 -17.60
CA GLN A 134 4.30 -23.84 -18.59
C GLN A 134 3.11 -23.12 -17.96
N GLN A 135 2.65 -23.57 -16.79
CA GLN A 135 1.44 -23.03 -16.14
C GLN A 135 1.77 -22.14 -14.93
N ASP A 136 2.93 -22.35 -14.30
CA ASP A 136 3.30 -21.79 -12.99
C ASP A 136 4.56 -20.94 -13.05
N SER A 137 4.68 -20.12 -14.08
CA SER A 137 5.84 -19.23 -14.29
C SER A 137 6.19 -18.42 -13.04
N TRP A 138 5.19 -17.93 -12.30
CA TRP A 138 5.37 -17.21 -11.04
C TRP A 138 6.25 -17.95 -10.02
N PHE A 139 6.12 -19.27 -9.92
CA PHE A 139 6.87 -20.11 -8.98
C PHE A 139 8.32 -20.27 -9.46
N PHE A 140 8.50 -20.67 -10.71
CA PHE A 140 9.84 -20.87 -11.27
C PHE A 140 10.61 -19.55 -11.41
N ASP A 141 9.92 -18.43 -11.66
CA ASP A 141 10.50 -17.07 -11.62
C ASP A 141 10.92 -16.70 -10.20
N ALA A 142 10.09 -16.99 -9.19
CA ALA A 142 10.45 -16.76 -7.80
C ALA A 142 11.70 -17.57 -7.42
N VAL A 143 11.73 -18.88 -7.74
CA VAL A 143 12.90 -19.75 -7.49
C VAL A 143 14.14 -19.20 -8.18
N ARG A 144 14.07 -18.84 -9.47
CA ARG A 144 15.19 -18.29 -10.24
C ARG A 144 15.67 -16.92 -9.76
N SER A 145 14.77 -16.07 -9.27
CA SER A 145 15.12 -14.72 -8.81
C SER A 145 16.11 -14.73 -7.65
N ASN A 146 16.17 -15.84 -6.90
CA ASN A 146 16.94 -16.00 -5.68
C ASN A 146 16.67 -14.92 -4.61
N GLN A 147 15.55 -14.20 -4.72
CA GLN A 147 15.10 -13.26 -3.71
C GLN A 147 14.37 -14.02 -2.61
N ALA A 148 14.91 -13.98 -1.39
CA ALA A 148 14.32 -14.70 -0.25
C ALA A 148 12.85 -14.31 -0.03
N ARG A 149 12.49 -13.03 -0.20
CA ARG A 149 11.13 -12.52 -0.02
C ARG A 149 10.63 -11.88 -1.31
N SER A 150 9.38 -12.17 -1.68
CA SER A 150 8.74 -11.53 -2.84
C SER A 150 7.25 -11.31 -2.62
N LEU A 151 6.67 -10.40 -3.40
CA LEU A 151 5.23 -10.15 -3.46
C LEU A 151 4.74 -10.44 -4.88
N SER A 152 3.63 -11.15 -5.00
CA SER A 152 2.98 -11.41 -6.29
C SER A 152 1.48 -11.17 -6.21
N ILE A 153 0.89 -10.69 -7.30
CA ILE A 153 -0.55 -10.52 -7.43
C ILE A 153 -1.05 -11.63 -8.34
N PHE A 154 -2.04 -12.38 -7.88
CA PHE A 154 -2.67 -13.45 -8.64
C PHE A 154 -4.17 -13.18 -8.78
N ARG A 155 -4.73 -13.52 -9.94
CA ARG A 155 -6.17 -13.41 -10.20
C ARG A 155 -6.71 -14.80 -10.46
N GLU A 156 -7.68 -15.19 -9.65
CA GLU A 156 -8.43 -16.42 -9.79
C GLU A 156 -9.45 -16.33 -10.93
N ASN A 157 -9.88 -17.49 -11.45
CA ASN A 157 -10.88 -17.58 -12.51
C ASN A 157 -12.24 -17.02 -12.09
N ASN A 158 -12.56 -17.04 -10.79
CA ASN A 158 -13.78 -16.46 -10.23
C ASN A 158 -13.70 -14.92 -10.11
N GLY A 159 -12.57 -14.30 -10.48
CA GLY A 159 -12.35 -12.86 -10.41
C GLY A 159 -11.69 -12.37 -9.12
N GLU A 160 -11.55 -13.21 -8.09
CA GLU A 160 -10.86 -12.87 -6.84
C GLU A 160 -9.39 -12.54 -7.12
N VAL A 161 -8.89 -11.49 -6.48
CA VAL A 161 -7.50 -11.06 -6.62
C VAL A 161 -6.79 -11.19 -5.29
N LYS A 162 -5.68 -11.90 -5.30
CA LYS A 162 -4.90 -12.26 -4.13
C LYS A 162 -3.54 -11.59 -4.18
N LEU A 163 -3.10 -11.04 -3.05
CA LEU A 163 -1.72 -10.62 -2.84
C LEU A 163 -1.02 -11.73 -2.07
N PHE A 164 -0.01 -12.33 -2.70
CA PHE A 164 0.84 -13.35 -2.13
C PHE A 164 2.10 -12.74 -1.53
N PHE A 165 2.40 -13.16 -0.30
CA PHE A 165 3.61 -12.89 0.46
C PHE A 165 4.42 -14.19 0.44
N ASN A 166 5.45 -14.21 -0.40
CA ASN A 166 6.24 -15.41 -0.62
C ASN A 166 7.57 -15.32 0.11
N TYR A 167 7.99 -16.44 0.64
CA TYR A 167 9.35 -16.64 1.11
C TYR A 167 9.93 -17.92 0.51
N GLN A 168 11.10 -17.83 -0.11
CA GLN A 168 11.90 -19.00 -0.49
C GLN A 168 13.10 -19.14 0.44
N GLN A 169 13.38 -20.36 0.85
CA GLN A 169 14.59 -20.66 1.60
C GLN A 169 15.80 -20.51 0.67
N SER A 170 16.67 -19.51 0.90
CA SER A 170 17.76 -19.18 -0.04
C SER A 170 18.68 -20.35 -0.38
N ASN A 171 18.90 -21.28 0.58
CA ASN A 171 19.75 -22.46 0.42
C ASN A 171 19.03 -23.77 0.81
N GLY A 172 17.71 -23.83 0.70
CA GLY A 172 16.97 -25.05 1.00
C GLY A 172 15.81 -25.27 0.06
N ASP A 173 14.95 -26.22 0.35
CA ASP A 173 14.12 -26.84 -0.69
C ASP A 173 12.67 -26.37 -0.68
N THR A 174 12.32 -25.39 0.17
CA THR A 174 10.93 -24.97 0.34
C THR A 174 10.66 -23.53 -0.08
N LEU A 175 9.45 -23.29 -0.59
CA LEU A 175 8.90 -21.97 -0.85
C LEU A 175 7.51 -21.88 -0.24
N ALA A 176 7.34 -20.98 0.73
CA ALA A 176 6.06 -20.70 1.36
C ALA A 176 5.37 -19.52 0.69
N GLY A 177 4.04 -19.59 0.57
CA GLY A 177 3.19 -18.51 0.10
C GLY A 177 2.02 -18.28 1.05
N LEU A 178 1.83 -17.04 1.49
CA LEU A 178 0.65 -16.63 2.27
C LEU A 178 -0.14 -15.61 1.46
N SER A 179 -1.46 -15.70 1.42
CA SER A 179 -2.27 -14.75 0.63
C SER A 179 -3.33 -14.02 1.43
N LYS A 180 -3.52 -12.73 1.11
CA LYS A 180 -4.68 -11.94 1.52
C LYS A 180 -5.45 -11.44 0.32
N SER A 181 -6.72 -11.11 0.55
CA SER A 181 -7.53 -10.45 -0.46
C SER A 181 -6.92 -9.10 -0.80
N LEU A 182 -6.77 -8.83 -2.09
CA LEU A 182 -6.32 -7.53 -2.55
C LEU A 182 -7.35 -6.43 -2.23
N ASP A 183 -8.64 -6.80 -2.18
CA ASP A 183 -9.71 -5.89 -1.75
C ASP A 183 -9.61 -5.57 -0.26
N GLU A 184 -9.27 -6.55 0.59
CA GLU A 184 -9.00 -6.27 2.01
C GLU A 184 -7.82 -5.32 2.20
N MET A 185 -6.75 -5.51 1.42
CA MET A 185 -5.60 -4.61 1.45
C MET A 185 -5.97 -3.22 0.91
N ALA A 186 -6.75 -3.14 -0.17
CA ALA A 186 -7.27 -1.88 -0.70
C ALA A 186 -8.16 -1.16 0.33
N ASN A 187 -9.00 -1.91 1.05
CA ASN A 187 -9.82 -1.39 2.13
C ASN A 187 -8.97 -0.88 3.30
N PHE A 188 -7.97 -1.65 3.73
CA PHE A 188 -7.01 -1.24 4.76
C PHE A 188 -6.34 0.08 4.41
N ILE A 189 -5.78 0.22 3.19
CA ILE A 189 -5.14 1.49 2.81
C ILE A 189 -6.16 2.63 2.62
N SER A 190 -7.40 2.32 2.25
CA SER A 190 -8.45 3.34 2.05
C SER A 190 -8.98 3.95 3.36
N GLN A 191 -8.72 3.30 4.50
CA GLN A 191 -9.03 3.85 5.82
C GLN A 191 -8.21 5.11 6.11
N PHE A 192 -7.03 5.24 5.49
CA PHE A 192 -6.20 6.42 5.59
C PHE A 192 -6.76 7.53 4.69
N LYS A 193 -7.69 8.33 5.23
CA LYS A 193 -8.25 9.49 4.54
C LYS A 193 -7.45 10.75 4.86
N ILE A 194 -7.05 11.48 3.81
CA ILE A 194 -6.40 12.78 3.95
C ILE A 194 -7.49 13.86 3.89
N LYS A 195 -7.83 14.44 5.05
CA LYS A 195 -8.95 15.39 5.22
C LYS A 195 -10.25 14.80 4.62
N GLN A 196 -11.03 15.58 3.86
CA GLN A 196 -12.36 15.14 3.40
C GLN A 196 -12.34 14.32 2.11
N THR A 197 -11.43 14.62 1.18
CA THR A 197 -11.47 14.07 -0.20
C THR A 197 -10.23 13.28 -0.59
N GLY A 198 -9.14 13.41 0.16
CA GLY A 198 -7.88 12.75 -0.15
C GLY A 198 -7.93 11.24 0.09
N PHE A 199 -7.14 10.51 -0.69
CA PHE A 199 -7.09 9.06 -0.68
C PHE A 199 -5.68 8.56 -0.93
N VAL A 200 -5.45 7.30 -0.61
CA VAL A 200 -4.13 6.66 -0.70
C VAL A 200 -4.23 5.44 -1.62
N TYR A 201 -3.16 5.20 -2.36
CA TYR A 201 -2.96 4.01 -3.19
C TYR A 201 -1.46 3.70 -3.28
N LEU A 202 -1.11 2.50 -3.71
CA LEU A 202 0.27 2.03 -3.80
C LEU A 202 0.67 1.78 -5.25
N VAL A 203 1.90 2.14 -5.57
CA VAL A 203 2.54 1.92 -6.87
C VAL A 203 3.87 1.19 -6.67
N ASP A 204 4.35 0.51 -7.70
CA ASP A 204 5.71 0.00 -7.71
C ASP A 204 6.75 1.09 -8.05
N SER A 205 8.03 0.71 -8.04
CA SER A 205 9.15 1.61 -8.37
C SER A 205 9.12 2.17 -9.79
N LYS A 206 8.32 1.60 -10.69
CA LYS A 206 8.11 2.09 -12.06
C LYS A 206 6.86 2.97 -12.16
N GLY A 207 6.12 3.14 -11.05
CA GLY A 207 4.89 3.92 -10.98
C GLY A 207 3.65 3.15 -11.42
N THR A 208 3.71 1.84 -11.63
CA THR A 208 2.51 1.04 -11.94
C THR A 208 1.68 0.87 -10.68
N VAL A 209 0.38 1.14 -10.77
CA VAL A 209 -0.58 1.00 -9.66
C VAL A 209 -0.71 -0.47 -9.28
N LYS A 210 -0.43 -0.78 -8.01
CA LYS A 210 -0.49 -2.14 -7.44
C LYS A 210 -1.65 -2.34 -6.48
N ILE A 211 -2.05 -1.31 -5.74
CA ILE A 211 -3.20 -1.38 -4.83
C ILE A 211 -3.95 -0.06 -4.90
N HIS A 212 -5.24 -0.10 -5.18
CA HIS A 212 -6.10 1.08 -5.32
C HIS A 212 -7.53 0.71 -4.96
N ARG A 213 -8.28 1.64 -4.32
CA ARG A 213 -9.69 1.40 -3.93
C ARG A 213 -10.61 1.06 -5.11
N ASP A 214 -10.25 1.55 -6.29
CA ASP A 214 -10.94 1.26 -7.56
C ASP A 214 -10.17 0.18 -8.31
N ASN A 215 -10.70 -1.04 -8.29
CA ASN A 215 -10.09 -2.23 -8.90
C ASN A 215 -9.85 -2.06 -10.41
N LYS A 216 -10.63 -1.24 -11.12
CA LYS A 216 -10.41 -0.95 -12.54
C LYS A 216 -9.10 -0.21 -12.77
N LYS A 217 -8.63 0.56 -11.79
CA LYS A 217 -7.34 1.27 -11.87
C LYS A 217 -6.15 0.33 -11.80
N MET A 218 -6.31 -0.84 -11.20
CA MET A 218 -5.25 -1.84 -11.07
C MET A 218 -5.18 -2.77 -12.29
N LEU A 219 -6.34 -3.08 -12.87
CA LEU A 219 -6.52 -4.02 -13.97
C LEU A 219 -5.83 -3.64 -15.28
N ASN A 220 -5.68 -2.34 -15.56
CA ASN A 220 -5.17 -1.86 -16.85
C ASN A 220 -3.68 -1.53 -16.83
N HIS A 221 -2.92 -2.00 -15.82
CA HIS A 221 -1.53 -1.57 -15.60
C HIS A 221 -1.37 -0.05 -15.61
N ASN A 222 -2.37 0.69 -15.13
CA ASN A 222 -2.27 2.14 -15.10
C ASN A 222 -1.04 2.53 -14.30
N SER A 223 -0.27 3.46 -14.82
CA SER A 223 0.85 4.05 -14.12
C SER A 223 0.54 5.48 -13.72
N ILE A 224 1.32 6.03 -12.80
CA ILE A 224 1.28 7.47 -12.48
C ILE A 224 1.47 8.30 -13.76
N SER A 225 2.28 7.85 -14.72
CA SER A 225 2.49 8.56 -15.99
C SER A 225 1.32 8.51 -16.98
N THR A 226 0.32 7.64 -16.74
CA THR A 226 -0.92 7.58 -17.53
C THR A 226 -2.05 8.30 -16.80
N LEU A 227 -2.06 8.26 -15.46
CA LEU A 227 -3.04 8.95 -14.62
C LEU A 227 -2.74 10.45 -14.51
N PHE A 228 -1.47 10.81 -14.59
CA PHE A 228 -0.92 12.16 -14.60
C PHE A 228 0.04 12.28 -15.77
N ASP A 229 0.58 13.47 -16.03
CA ASP A 229 1.62 13.61 -17.05
C ASP A 229 2.98 13.04 -16.61
N SER A 230 3.87 12.83 -17.59
CA SER A 230 5.19 12.23 -17.35
C SER A 230 6.12 13.10 -16.49
N ASN A 231 5.92 14.43 -16.46
CA ASN A 231 6.72 15.33 -15.64
C ASN A 231 6.38 15.15 -14.16
N ILE A 232 5.08 15.12 -13.82
CA ILE A 232 4.61 14.80 -12.47
C ILE A 232 5.11 13.42 -12.04
N ALA A 233 4.98 12.41 -12.91
CA ALA A 233 5.45 11.06 -12.61
C ALA A 233 6.95 11.03 -12.29
N SER A 234 7.78 11.73 -13.06
CA SER A 234 9.24 11.77 -12.82
C SER A 234 9.60 12.39 -11.46
N LYS A 235 8.86 13.42 -11.02
CA LYS A 235 9.05 14.05 -9.70
C LYS A 235 8.60 13.13 -8.56
N LEU A 236 7.49 12.41 -8.72
CA LEU A 236 7.00 11.48 -7.70
C LEU A 236 7.85 10.20 -7.60
N LEU A 237 8.46 9.76 -8.71
CA LEU A 237 9.26 8.53 -8.76
C LEU A 237 10.75 8.72 -8.43
N ASN A 238 11.14 9.92 -7.97
CA ASN A 238 12.52 10.24 -7.58
C ASN A 238 13.00 9.56 -6.28
N LYS A 239 12.18 8.68 -5.68
CA LYS A 239 12.43 7.92 -4.45
C LYS A 239 12.75 8.77 -3.21
N GLN A 240 12.34 10.03 -3.19
CA GLN A 240 12.35 10.82 -1.95
C GLN A 240 11.34 10.26 -0.94
N SER A 241 11.58 10.48 0.36
CA SER A 241 10.67 10.03 1.42
C SER A 241 9.30 10.70 1.34
N PHE A 242 9.24 11.90 0.77
CA PHE A 242 8.03 12.67 0.52
C PHE A 242 8.25 13.64 -0.64
N SER A 243 7.27 13.77 -1.52
CA SER A 243 7.25 14.71 -2.64
C SER A 243 5.83 15.28 -2.77
N VAL A 244 5.74 16.59 -3.03
CA VAL A 244 4.50 17.28 -3.39
C VAL A 244 4.69 17.86 -4.78
N VAL A 245 3.70 17.65 -5.65
CA VAL A 245 3.70 18.13 -7.04
C VAL A 245 2.40 18.88 -7.32
#